data_AF-A0A5C8P2E4-F1
#
_entry.id   AF-A0A5C8P2E4-F1
#
_cell.length_a   1.000
_cell.length_b   1.000
_cell.length_c   1.000
_cell.angle_alpha   90.00
_cell.angle_beta   90.00
_cell.angle_gamma   90.00
#
_symmetry.space_group_name_H-M   'P 1'
#
loop_
_entity.id
_entity.type
_entity.pdbx_description
1 polymer ?
#
loop_
_entity_poly.entity_id
_entity_poly.type
_entity_poly.pdbx_seq_one_letter_code
_entity_poly.pdbx_strand_id
1 'polypeptide(L)'
;MSLKDKFKSLFETGEYEEMEVSNPSAQPPEEQSNVVNLTRLQEASSKMILCEPRTYNEVQEIADHLVNRRSVVFNLKRLDHEQAMRIVDFMSGTVYAVNGTIQKLGIGTFLCAPDNVNVSGAISDELNEESEINRGW
;
A
#
# COMPACT_ATOMS: atom_id res chain seq x y z
N MET A 1 27.77 -25.60 -69.31
CA MET A 1 26.47 -26.13 -68.83
C MET A 1 26.45 -26.09 -67.33
N SER A 2 25.29 -25.80 -66.77
CA SER A 2 25.08 -25.15 -65.47
C SER A 2 25.19 -26.14 -64.30
N LEU A 3 25.60 -25.67 -63.12
CA LEU A 3 25.70 -26.41 -61.84
C LEU A 3 24.39 -27.09 -61.39
N LYS A 4 23.30 -26.94 -62.15
CA LYS A 4 21.98 -27.52 -61.90
C LYS A 4 21.92 -29.03 -62.19
N ASP A 5 22.84 -29.57 -62.97
CA ASP A 5 22.81 -31.01 -63.33
C ASP A 5 23.45 -31.91 -62.28
N LYS A 6 24.29 -31.37 -61.37
CA LYS A 6 24.92 -32.15 -60.29
C LYS A 6 24.08 -32.24 -59.01
N PHE A 7 23.15 -31.31 -58.79
CA PHE A 7 22.24 -31.39 -57.64
C PHE A 7 21.10 -32.39 -57.87
N LYS A 8 20.86 -32.78 -59.13
CA LYS A 8 19.73 -33.62 -59.52
C LYS A 8 19.95 -35.12 -59.28
N SER A 9 21.19 -35.59 -59.11
CA SER A 9 21.47 -37.01 -58.79
C SER A 9 21.56 -37.30 -57.28
N LEU A 10 21.30 -36.31 -56.43
CA LEU A 10 21.50 -36.40 -54.98
C LEU A 10 20.19 -36.54 -54.18
N PHE A 11 19.04 -36.48 -54.84
CA PHE A 11 17.72 -36.66 -54.21
C PHE A 11 16.95 -37.86 -54.79
N GLU A 12 17.65 -38.73 -55.52
CA GLU A 12 17.09 -39.90 -56.20
C GLU A 12 17.41 -41.17 -55.41
N THR A 13 16.92 -41.28 -54.17
CA THR A 13 16.68 -42.58 -53.51
C THR A 13 15.79 -42.39 -52.29
N GLY A 14 14.61 -43.01 -52.31
CA GLY A 14 13.74 -43.07 -51.14
C GLY A 14 12.28 -43.17 -51.56
N GLU A 15 11.76 -44.39 -51.51
CA GLU A 15 10.37 -44.76 -51.81
C GLU A 15 9.36 -43.91 -51.02
N TYR A 16 8.28 -43.50 -51.70
CA TYR A 16 7.19 -42.72 -51.12
C TYR A 16 5.98 -43.66 -50.98
N GLU A 17 5.59 -43.97 -49.74
CA GLU A 17 4.27 -44.51 -49.42
C GLU A 17 3.23 -43.38 -49.44
N GLU A 18 2.07 -43.72 -49.98
CA GLU A 18 0.90 -42.88 -50.20
C GLU A 18 0.15 -42.63 -48.88
N MET A 19 -0.24 -41.39 -48.60
CA MET A 19 -1.35 -41.12 -47.68
C MET A 19 -2.14 -39.87 -48.08
N GLU A 20 -3.46 -40.05 -48.03
CA GLU A 20 -4.51 -39.27 -48.68
C GLU A 20 -4.72 -37.86 -48.09
N VAL A 21 -5.28 -37.03 -48.96
CA VAL A 21 -5.58 -35.60 -48.81
C VAL A 21 -6.74 -35.37 -47.82
N SER A 22 -6.59 -34.42 -46.88
CA SER A 22 -7.72 -33.79 -46.20
C SER A 22 -7.64 -32.26 -46.29
N ASN A 23 -8.79 -31.66 -46.59
CA ASN A 23 -9.02 -30.29 -47.07
C ASN A 23 -8.63 -29.20 -46.04
N PRO A 24 -8.32 -27.95 -46.47
CA PRO A 24 -7.86 -26.89 -45.57
C PRO A 24 -9.05 -26.16 -44.93
N SER A 25 -9.21 -26.25 -43.61
CA SER A 25 -10.12 -25.34 -42.88
C SER A 25 -9.34 -24.08 -42.51
N ALA A 26 -9.73 -22.94 -43.07
CA ALA A 26 -9.20 -21.62 -42.74
C ALA A 26 -9.47 -21.29 -41.26
N GLN A 27 -8.42 -21.03 -40.49
CA GLN A 27 -8.52 -20.46 -39.14
C GLN A 27 -8.70 -18.93 -39.26
N PRO A 28 -9.70 -18.32 -38.60
CA PRO A 28 -9.78 -16.87 -38.48
C PRO A 28 -8.66 -16.33 -37.56
N PRO A 29 -8.25 -15.06 -37.72
CA PRO A 29 -7.15 -14.50 -36.95
C PRO A 29 -7.57 -14.37 -35.48
N GLU A 30 -6.82 -14.99 -34.57
CA GLU A 30 -7.00 -14.78 -33.14
C GLU A 30 -6.61 -13.34 -32.79
N GLU A 31 -7.63 -12.52 -32.52
CA GLU A 31 -7.46 -11.25 -31.81
C GLU A 31 -6.92 -11.58 -30.41
N GLN A 32 -5.63 -11.33 -30.22
CA GLN A 32 -4.98 -11.42 -28.92
C GLN A 32 -5.56 -10.34 -28.00
N SER A 33 -6.65 -10.67 -27.31
CA SER A 33 -7.17 -9.86 -26.23
C SER A 33 -6.12 -9.82 -25.13
N ASN A 34 -5.42 -8.70 -25.03
CA ASN A 34 -4.42 -8.44 -24.00
C ASN A 34 -5.15 -8.18 -22.67
N VAL A 35 -5.68 -9.23 -22.06
CA VAL A 35 -6.43 -9.18 -20.80
C VAL A 35 -5.48 -8.90 -19.64
N VAL A 36 -5.48 -7.66 -19.17
CA VAL A 36 -4.78 -7.27 -17.94
C VAL A 36 -5.57 -7.78 -16.73
N ASN A 37 -4.94 -8.61 -15.91
CA ASN A 37 -5.56 -9.20 -14.72
C ASN A 37 -5.79 -8.12 -13.64
N LEU A 38 -7.04 -7.66 -13.49
CA LEU A 38 -7.45 -6.58 -12.58
C LEU A 38 -7.51 -7.00 -11.10
N THR A 39 -7.00 -8.18 -10.73
CA THR A 39 -7.09 -8.66 -9.34
C THR A 39 -6.08 -7.97 -8.41
N ARG A 40 -4.99 -7.41 -8.95
CA ARG A 40 -3.93 -6.75 -8.13
C ARG A 40 -4.30 -5.38 -7.57
N LEU A 41 -5.37 -4.75 -8.04
CA LEU A 41 -5.82 -3.45 -7.55
C LEU A 41 -6.66 -3.53 -6.27
N GLN A 42 -7.10 -4.72 -5.84
CA GLN A 42 -7.97 -4.90 -4.68
C GLN A 42 -7.22 -5.07 -3.34
N GLU A 43 -5.90 -5.16 -3.34
CA GLU A 43 -5.10 -5.44 -2.13
C GLU A 43 -4.16 -4.30 -1.70
N ALA A 44 -4.45 -3.05 -2.06
CA ALA A 44 -3.90 -1.92 -1.31
C ALA A 44 -4.61 -1.83 0.06
N SER A 45 -4.48 -2.86 0.90
CA SER A 45 -5.08 -2.88 2.23
C SER A 45 -4.43 -1.78 3.07
N SER A 46 -5.10 -0.64 3.22
CA SER A 46 -4.67 0.42 4.13
C SER A 46 -4.75 -0.12 5.56
N LYS A 47 -3.61 -0.49 6.14
CA LYS A 47 -3.51 -1.00 7.51
C LYS A 47 -3.50 0.17 8.50
N MET A 48 -4.39 0.13 9.48
CA MET A 48 -4.42 1.05 10.62
C MET A 48 -4.01 0.30 11.89
N ILE A 49 -3.28 1.00 12.76
CA ILE A 49 -2.78 0.47 14.03
C ILE A 49 -3.53 1.15 15.17
N LEU A 50 -3.96 0.36 16.16
CA LEU A 50 -4.56 0.85 17.41
C LEU A 50 -3.67 0.44 18.57
N CYS A 51 -3.28 1.37 19.44
CA CYS A 51 -2.47 1.05 20.61
C CYS A 51 -2.79 1.92 21.84
N GLU A 52 -2.43 1.42 23.02
CA GLU A 52 -2.59 2.12 24.31
C GLU A 52 -1.24 2.04 25.04
N PRO A 53 -0.28 2.93 24.71
CA PRO A 53 1.06 2.87 25.29
C PRO A 53 1.02 3.07 26.80
N ARG A 54 1.91 2.37 27.50
CA ARG A 54 2.04 2.44 28.97
C ARG A 54 3.31 3.16 29.40
N THR A 55 4.27 3.27 28.51
CA THR A 55 5.56 3.92 28.73
C THR A 55 5.96 4.77 27.54
N TYR A 56 6.81 5.77 27.76
CA TYR A 56 7.35 6.62 26.69
C TYR A 56 8.18 5.84 25.66
N ASN A 57 8.80 4.73 26.05
CA ASN A 57 9.64 3.95 25.14
C ASN A 57 8.86 3.34 23.95
N GLU A 58 7.55 3.08 24.14
CA GLU A 58 6.69 2.51 23.09
C GLU A 58 6.42 3.50 21.95
N VAL A 59 6.69 4.79 22.14
CA VAL A 59 6.49 5.82 21.11
C VAL A 59 7.30 5.55 19.84
N GLN A 60 8.49 4.96 19.98
CA GLN A 60 9.34 4.65 18.82
C GLN A 60 8.63 3.67 17.87
N GLU A 61 8.00 2.63 18.42
CA GLU A 61 7.23 1.66 17.62
C GLU A 61 6.03 2.33 16.94
N ILE A 62 5.32 3.21 17.64
CA ILE A 62 4.19 4.00 17.10
C ILE A 62 4.67 4.86 15.91
N ALA A 63 5.82 5.52 16.06
CA ALA A 63 6.42 6.33 15.00
C ALA A 63 6.86 5.48 13.80
N ASP A 64 7.43 4.29 14.04
CA ASP A 64 7.80 3.37 12.97
C ASP A 64 6.58 2.94 12.15
N HIS A 65 5.43 2.71 12.78
CA HIS A 65 4.19 2.45 12.04
C HIS A 65 3.82 3.61 11.12
N LEU A 66 3.92 4.84 11.61
CA LEU A 66 3.61 6.04 10.84
C LEU A 66 4.56 6.23 9.64
N VAL A 67 5.87 6.06 9.85
CA VAL A 67 6.90 6.13 8.80
C VAL A 67 6.67 5.06 7.72
N ASN A 68 6.18 3.88 8.11
CA ASN A 68 5.79 2.81 7.20
C ASN A 68 4.43 3.04 6.51
N ARG A 69 3.96 4.30 6.45
CA ARG A 69 2.71 4.69 5.77
C ARG A 69 1.45 4.00 6.30
N ARG A 70 1.44 3.70 7.61
CA ARG A 70 0.26 3.19 8.34
C ARG A 70 -0.28 4.24 9.29
N SER A 71 -1.59 4.48 9.29
CA SER A 71 -2.20 5.37 10.27
C SER A 71 -2.20 4.72 11.65
N VAL A 72 -2.06 5.52 12.69
CA VAL A 72 -2.03 5.06 14.07
C VAL A 72 -3.02 5.85 14.91
N VAL A 73 -3.87 5.15 15.66
CA VAL A 73 -4.68 5.75 16.72
C VAL A 73 -4.11 5.25 18.04
N PHE A 74 -3.77 6.18 18.93
CA PHE A 74 -3.23 5.85 20.25
C PHE A 74 -3.97 6.56 21.37
N ASN A 75 -4.08 5.89 22.52
CA ASN A 75 -4.71 6.43 23.72
C ASN A 75 -3.70 6.51 24.88
N LEU A 76 -3.54 7.71 25.44
CA LEU A 76 -2.58 8.06 26.48
C LEU A 76 -3.16 8.05 27.89
N LYS A 77 -4.39 7.56 28.11
CA LYS A 77 -5.07 7.57 29.44
C LYS A 77 -4.33 6.79 30.54
N ARG A 78 -3.35 5.95 30.18
CA ARG A 78 -2.54 5.15 31.11
C ARG A 78 -1.22 5.80 31.49
N LEU A 79 -0.94 6.97 30.93
CA LEU A 79 0.29 7.72 31.15
C LEU A 79 0.01 8.95 32.00
N ASP A 80 0.98 9.34 32.79
CA ASP A 80 0.95 10.61 33.51
C ASP A 80 1.00 11.78 32.52
N HIS A 81 0.50 12.94 32.94
CA HIS A 81 0.36 14.12 32.09
C HIS A 81 1.68 14.53 31.41
N GLU A 82 2.79 14.51 32.16
CA GLU A 82 4.12 14.85 31.64
C GLU A 82 4.58 13.86 30.56
N GLN A 83 4.38 12.56 30.78
CA GLN A 83 4.72 11.54 29.79
C GLN A 83 3.84 11.71 28.55
N ALA A 84 2.53 11.88 28.72
CA ALA A 84 1.59 12.08 27.62
C ALA A 84 1.97 13.30 26.76
N MET A 85 2.31 14.43 27.37
CA MET A 85 2.81 15.61 26.64
C MET A 85 4.06 15.30 25.81
N ARG A 86 5.05 14.63 26.42
CA ARG A 86 6.28 14.24 25.72
C ARG A 86 6.01 13.30 24.53
N ILE A 87 5.05 12.38 24.67
CA ILE A 87 4.62 11.50 23.57
C ILE A 87 4.01 12.34 22.44
N VAL A 88 3.11 13.27 22.77
CA VAL A 88 2.47 14.14 21.75
C VAL A 88 3.50 15.00 21.04
N ASP A 89 4.49 15.56 21.74
CA ASP A 89 5.57 16.34 21.13
C ASP A 89 6.41 15.49 20.17
N PHE A 90 6.80 14.29 20.59
CA PHE A 90 7.56 13.36 19.75
C PHE A 90 6.77 12.96 18.49
N MET A 91 5.50 12.62 18.67
CA MET A 91 4.63 12.23 17.55
C MET A 91 4.37 13.41 16.61
N SER A 92 4.23 14.63 17.13
CA SER A 92 4.10 15.84 16.31
C SER A 92 5.35 16.08 15.46
N GLY A 93 6.54 15.89 16.02
CA GLY A 93 7.79 15.93 15.26
C GLY A 93 7.88 14.84 14.19
N THR A 94 7.44 13.61 14.51
CA THR A 94 7.40 12.50 13.55
C THR A 94 6.43 12.77 12.40
N VAL A 95 5.23 13.22 12.73
CA VAL A 95 4.16 13.57 11.78
C VAL A 95 4.63 14.68 10.83
N TYR A 96 5.30 15.70 11.37
CA TYR A 96 5.90 16.76 10.57
C TYR A 96 6.95 16.21 9.59
N ALA A 97 7.83 15.31 10.04
CA ALA A 97 8.87 14.72 9.21
C ALA A 97 8.31 13.86 8.04
N VAL A 98 7.17 13.19 8.24
CA VAL A 98 6.52 12.38 7.19
C VAL A 98 5.45 13.16 6.40
N ASN A 99 5.36 14.47 6.62
CA ASN A 99 4.38 15.34 5.97
C ASN A 99 2.91 14.87 6.19
N GLY A 100 2.65 14.30 7.37
CA GLY A 100 1.36 13.76 7.77
C GLY A 100 0.50 14.76 8.56
N THR A 101 -0.53 14.25 9.21
CA THR A 101 -1.42 15.01 10.11
C THR A 101 -1.60 14.30 11.46
N ILE A 102 -1.73 15.07 12.52
CA ILE A 102 -2.08 14.62 13.86
C ILE A 102 -3.38 15.31 14.29
N GLN A 103 -4.33 14.54 14.82
CA GLN A 103 -5.61 15.06 15.31
C GLN A 103 -5.97 14.47 16.66
N LYS A 104 -6.46 15.31 17.57
CA LYS A 104 -7.05 14.86 18.83
C LYS A 104 -8.47 14.36 18.54
N LEU A 105 -8.75 13.10 18.89
CA LEU A 105 -10.07 12.49 18.73
C LEU A 105 -10.94 12.58 20.00
N GLY A 106 -10.30 12.83 21.15
CA GLY A 106 -10.96 12.92 22.44
C GLY A 106 -9.95 13.01 23.58
N ILE A 107 -10.41 12.83 24.82
CA ILE A 107 -9.54 12.88 26.00
C ILE A 107 -8.45 11.82 25.89
N GLY A 108 -7.20 12.27 25.78
CA GLY A 108 -6.02 11.42 25.65
C GLY A 108 -5.97 10.55 24.39
N THR A 109 -6.87 10.72 23.42
CA THR A 109 -6.91 9.88 22.21
C THR A 109 -6.52 10.69 20.98
N PHE A 110 -5.58 10.18 20.19
CA PHE A 110 -5.00 10.87 19.06
C PHE A 110 -4.96 9.96 17.83
N LEU A 111 -5.12 10.57 16.66
CA LEU A 111 -4.90 9.99 15.35
C LEU A 111 -3.65 10.62 14.74
N CYS A 112 -2.71 9.79 14.27
CA CYS A 112 -1.66 10.18 13.36
C CYS A 112 -1.90 9.50 12.00
N ALA A 113 -1.95 10.30 10.94
CA ALA A 113 -2.12 9.83 9.58
C ALA A 113 -0.95 10.29 8.69
N PRO A 114 -0.33 9.38 7.92
CA PRO A 114 0.75 9.71 6.99
C PRO A 114 0.21 10.40 5.72
N ASP A 115 1.11 10.86 4.85
CA ASP A 115 0.83 11.57 3.59
C ASP A 115 -0.15 10.84 2.64
N ASN A 116 -0.19 9.51 2.70
CA ASN A 116 -1.07 8.67 1.88
C ASN A 116 -2.50 8.52 2.43
N VAL A 117 -2.85 9.17 3.54
CA VAL A 117 -4.18 9.07 4.16
C VAL A 117 -4.79 10.47 4.31
N ASN A 118 -5.92 10.68 3.64
CA ASN A 118 -6.68 11.93 3.75
C ASN A 118 -7.64 11.87 4.95
N VAL A 119 -7.57 12.87 5.83
CA VAL A 119 -8.46 13.01 6.99
C VAL A 119 -9.31 14.26 6.81
N SER A 120 -10.63 14.13 7.00
CA SER A 120 -11.58 15.22 6.83
C SER A 120 -12.50 15.35 8.05
N GLY A 121 -12.96 16.57 8.33
CA GLY A 121 -13.69 16.89 9.55
C GLY A 121 -12.77 17.22 10.73
N ALA A 122 -13.37 17.57 11.85
CA ALA A 122 -12.70 17.81 13.13
C ALA A 122 -13.68 17.48 14.26
N ILE A 123 -13.15 17.06 15.41
CA ILE A 123 -13.93 16.84 16.63
C ILE A 123 -13.72 18.06 17.53
N SER A 124 -14.81 18.77 17.85
CA SER A 124 -14.79 19.93 18.74
C SER A 124 -14.34 19.52 20.14
N ASP A 125 -13.41 20.28 20.73
CA ASP A 125 -12.86 20.01 22.06
C ASP A 125 -13.67 20.80 23.11
N GLU A 126 -14.91 20.39 23.36
CA GLU A 126 -15.85 21.11 24.26
C GLU A 126 -15.49 21.01 25.76
N LEU A 127 -14.39 20.33 26.12
CA LEU A 127 -14.05 20.00 27.51
C LEU A 127 -12.84 20.76 28.08
N ASN A 128 -12.23 21.68 27.32
CA ASN A 128 -11.01 22.37 27.76
C ASN A 128 -11.21 23.77 28.35
N GLU A 129 -12.35 24.43 28.12
CA GLU A 129 -12.58 25.81 28.59
C GLU A 129 -12.63 25.92 30.13
N GLU A 130 -13.15 24.91 30.84
CA GLU A 130 -13.28 24.94 32.30
C GLU A 130 -11.93 24.74 33.04
N SER A 131 -10.94 24.14 32.37
CA SER A 131 -9.64 23.79 32.96
C SER A 131 -8.56 24.86 32.77
N GLU A 132 -8.69 25.72 31.74
CA GLU A 132 -7.80 26.86 31.52
C GLU A 132 -8.21 28.09 32.34
N ILE A 133 -9.51 28.25 32.64
CA ILE A 133 -10.02 29.32 33.52
C ILE A 133 -9.55 29.15 34.98
N ASN A 134 -9.22 27.92 35.40
CA ASN A 134 -8.75 27.61 36.75
C ASN A 134 -7.20 27.58 36.89
N ARG A 135 -6.45 27.94 35.84
CA ARG A 135 -4.98 28.07 35.86
C ARG A 135 -4.50 29.52 35.87
N GLY A 136 -5.33 30.43 36.40
CA GLY A 136 -4.91 31.78 36.75
C GLY A 136 -4.18 31.78 38.11
N TRP A 137 -2.94 32.26 38.09
CA TRP A 137 -1.97 32.46 39.19
C TRP A 137 -1.09 31.26 39.56
#